data_AF-A0AAP8GFK3-F1
#
_entry.id   AF-A0AAP8GFK3-F1
#
_cell.length_a   1.000
_cell.length_b   1.000
_cell.length_c   1.000
_cell.angle_alpha   90.00
_cell.angle_beta   90.00
_cell.angle_gamma   90.00
#
_symmetry.space_group_name_H-M   'P 1'
#
loop_
_entity.id
_entity.type
_entity.pdbx_description
1 polymer ?
#
loop_
_entity_poly.entity_id
_entity_poly.type
_entity_poly.pdbx_seq_one_letter_code
_entity_poly.pdbx_strand_id
1 'polypeptide(L)'
;MKKLSTVIIILILEIVFHNMNYVNAQPDPKLDELNKVSDYKNNKGTMGNVMNLYTSPPVEGRGVINSRQFLSHDLIFPIEYKSYNEVKTELENTELANNYKDKKVDIFGVPYF
;
A
#
# COMPACT_ATOMS: atom_id res chain seq x y z
N MET A 1 1.13 52.99 -9.52
CA MET A 1 2.21 52.10 -10.03
C MET A 1 2.76 51.15 -8.96
N LYS A 2 3.19 51.63 -7.77
CA LYS A 2 3.76 50.76 -6.71
C LYS A 2 2.84 49.60 -6.27
N LYS A 3 1.55 49.88 -6.01
CA LYS A 3 0.57 48.86 -5.57
C LYS A 3 0.29 47.78 -6.62
N LEU A 4 0.25 48.13 -7.91
CA LEU A 4 0.03 47.19 -9.01
C LEU A 4 1.23 46.25 -9.18
N SER A 5 2.45 46.79 -9.04
CA SER A 5 3.68 46.00 -9.06
C SER A 5 3.72 44.97 -7.93
N THR A 6 3.31 45.35 -6.71
CA THR A 6 3.26 44.44 -5.56
C THR A 6 2.28 43.28 -5.77
N VAL A 7 1.09 43.54 -6.34
CA VAL A 7 0.09 42.49 -6.61
C VAL A 7 0.58 41.49 -7.65
N ILE A 8 1.24 41.97 -8.72
CA ILE A 8 1.80 41.10 -9.75
C ILE A 8 2.90 40.20 -9.16
N ILE A 9 3.75 40.74 -8.27
CA ILE A 9 4.80 39.97 -7.60
C ILE A 9 4.20 38.85 -6.73
N ILE A 10 3.15 39.15 -5.95
CA ILE A 10 2.48 38.14 -5.11
C ILE A 10 1.89 37.03 -5.97
N LEU A 11 1.23 37.38 -7.07
CA LEU A 11 0.64 36.40 -7.99
C LEU A 11 1.69 35.48 -8.63
N ILE A 12 2.85 36.05 -9.00
CA ILE A 12 3.98 35.27 -9.53
C ILE A 12 4.54 34.33 -8.46
N LEU A 13 4.70 34.80 -7.21
CA LEU A 13 5.16 33.95 -6.12
C LEU A 13 4.19 32.80 -5.83
N GLU A 14 2.88 33.05 -5.79
CA GLU A 14 1.88 31.99 -5.58
C GLU A 14 1.90 30.93 -6.69
N ILE A 15 2.06 31.35 -7.95
CA ILE A 15 2.21 30.45 -9.09
C ILE A 15 3.50 29.62 -8.96
N VAL A 16 4.62 30.24 -8.57
CA VAL A 16 5.89 29.53 -8.41
C VAL A 16 5.81 28.50 -7.27
N PHE A 17 5.19 28.85 -6.14
CA PHE A 17 5.03 27.91 -5.03
C PHE A 17 4.04 26.77 -5.33
N HIS A 18 2.95 27.04 -6.08
CA HIS A 18 2.00 25.99 -6.48
C HIS A 18 2.56 25.03 -7.54
N ASN A 19 3.55 25.46 -8.34
CA ASN A 19 4.16 24.62 -9.37
C ASN A 19 5.44 23.90 -8.89
N MET A 20 5.83 24.06 -7.63
CA MET A 20 6.85 23.19 -7.03
C MET A 20 6.25 21.81 -6.75
N ASN A 21 6.08 21.02 -7.80
CA ASN A 21 5.96 19.58 -7.68
C ASN A 21 7.31 19.05 -7.16
N TYR A 22 7.47 19.02 -5.84
CA TYR A 22 8.53 18.23 -5.24
C TYR A 22 8.29 16.78 -5.67
N VAL A 23 9.22 16.25 -6.47
CA VAL A 23 9.32 14.80 -6.66
C VAL A 23 9.71 14.25 -5.28
N ASN A 24 8.71 13.79 -4.52
CA ASN A 24 8.94 13.09 -3.27
C ASN A 24 9.43 11.68 -3.62
N ALA A 25 10.69 11.59 -4.00
CA ALA A 25 11.36 10.32 -4.25
C ALA A 25 11.75 9.70 -2.91
N GLN A 26 11.48 8.40 -2.77
CA GLN A 26 12.08 7.63 -1.68
C GLN A 26 13.59 7.49 -1.99
N PRO A 27 14.49 7.97 -1.12
CA PRO A 27 15.93 7.88 -1.37
C PRO A 27 16.38 6.43 -1.47
N ASP A 28 17.39 6.18 -2.33
CA ASP A 28 18.01 4.86 -2.40
C ASP A 28 18.63 4.49 -1.04
N PRO A 29 18.40 3.27 -0.54
CA PRO A 29 18.91 2.86 0.75
C PRO A 29 20.42 2.65 0.70
N LYS A 30 21.11 3.05 1.76
CA LYS A 30 22.51 2.70 1.98
C LYS A 30 22.62 1.23 2.38
N LEU A 31 23.82 0.65 2.21
CA LEU A 31 24.03 -0.76 2.51
C LEU A 31 23.76 -1.11 3.98
N ASP A 32 24.03 -0.20 4.92
CA ASP A 32 23.79 -0.38 6.35
C ASP A 32 22.30 -0.28 6.76
N GLU A 33 21.46 0.28 5.89
CA GLU A 33 20.00 0.40 6.10
C GLU A 33 19.25 -0.86 5.65
N LEU A 34 19.91 -1.76 4.90
CA LEU A 34 19.32 -2.98 4.36
C LEU A 34 19.47 -4.18 5.31
N ASN A 35 18.40 -4.96 5.46
CA ASN A 35 18.46 -6.23 6.19
C ASN A 35 19.48 -7.19 5.55
N LYS A 36 20.21 -7.94 6.39
CA LYS A 36 21.21 -8.93 5.94
C LYS A 36 20.69 -10.34 6.14
N VAL A 37 20.86 -11.17 5.11
CA VAL A 37 20.52 -12.60 5.16
C VAL A 37 21.33 -13.32 6.25
N SER A 38 22.61 -12.95 6.43
CA SER A 38 23.47 -13.47 7.49
C SER A 38 22.88 -13.22 8.87
N ASP A 39 22.40 -12.02 9.13
CA ASP A 39 21.94 -11.61 10.45
C ASP A 39 20.63 -12.34 10.80
N TYR A 40 19.74 -12.47 9.83
CA TYR A 40 18.51 -13.26 9.99
C TYR A 40 18.81 -14.73 10.30
N LYS A 41 19.76 -15.34 9.58
CA LYS A 41 20.19 -16.72 9.82
C LYS A 41 20.89 -16.88 11.17
N ASN A 42 21.76 -15.95 11.54
CA ASN A 42 22.47 -15.95 12.82
C ASN A 42 21.50 -15.80 14.01
N ASN A 43 20.40 -15.07 13.81
CA ASN A 43 19.30 -14.99 14.76
C ASN A 43 18.32 -16.19 14.68
N LYS A 44 18.76 -17.33 14.11
CA LYS A 44 17.99 -18.58 13.98
C LYS A 44 16.71 -18.45 13.15
N GLY A 45 16.62 -17.45 12.29
CA GLY A 45 15.52 -17.27 11.35
C GLY A 45 15.53 -18.29 10.22
N THR A 46 14.34 -18.60 9.67
CA THR A 46 14.17 -19.55 8.55
C THR A 46 13.70 -18.83 7.30
N MET A 47 14.61 -18.67 6.32
CA MET A 47 14.30 -17.95 5.07
C MET A 47 13.23 -18.64 4.22
N GLY A 48 13.00 -19.94 4.45
CA GLY A 48 11.91 -20.68 3.81
C GLY A 48 10.53 -20.05 4.02
N ASN A 49 10.32 -19.33 5.13
CA ASN A 49 9.05 -18.63 5.38
C ASN A 49 8.79 -17.53 4.33
N VAL A 50 9.80 -16.70 4.05
CA VAL A 50 9.70 -15.64 3.04
C VAL A 50 9.66 -16.24 1.64
N MET A 51 10.45 -17.28 1.38
CA MET A 51 10.45 -17.98 0.10
C MET A 51 9.04 -18.45 -0.26
N ASN A 52 8.33 -19.09 0.68
CA ASN A 52 7.00 -19.62 0.44
C ASN A 52 5.96 -18.54 0.10
N LEU A 53 6.12 -17.31 0.60
CA LEU A 53 5.22 -16.19 0.29
C LEU A 53 5.29 -15.78 -1.19
N TYR A 54 6.49 -15.85 -1.80
CA TYR A 54 6.72 -15.39 -3.16
C TYR A 54 6.78 -16.52 -4.20
N THR A 55 6.89 -17.78 -3.77
CA THR A 55 6.82 -18.94 -4.67
C THR A 55 5.46 -19.61 -4.70
N SER A 56 4.63 -19.42 -3.66
CA SER A 56 3.24 -19.89 -3.68
C SER A 56 2.38 -19.03 -4.63
N PRO A 57 1.28 -19.57 -5.16
CA PRO A 57 0.33 -18.79 -5.94
C PRO A 57 -0.22 -17.61 -5.13
N PRO A 58 -0.44 -16.43 -5.76
CA PRO A 58 -1.13 -15.31 -5.12
C PRO A 58 -2.62 -15.61 -4.92
N VAL A 59 -3.27 -14.82 -4.06
CA VAL A 59 -4.74 -14.74 -4.07
C VAL A 59 -5.15 -13.84 -5.23
N GLU A 60 -6.07 -14.33 -6.06
CA GLU A 60 -6.64 -13.58 -7.18
C GLU A 60 -8.16 -13.66 -7.14
N GLY A 61 -8.85 -12.52 -7.30
CA GLY A 61 -10.30 -12.46 -7.45
C GLY A 61 -10.68 -11.33 -8.40
N ARG A 62 -11.55 -11.58 -9.38
CA ARG A 62 -11.96 -10.57 -10.36
C ARG A 62 -13.37 -10.09 -10.14
N GLY A 63 -13.56 -8.78 -10.05
CA GLY A 63 -14.86 -8.15 -9.87
C GLY A 63 -15.65 -8.70 -8.67
N VAL A 64 -14.98 -8.95 -7.55
CA VAL A 64 -15.60 -9.41 -6.31
C VAL A 64 -16.05 -8.24 -5.46
N ILE A 65 -16.99 -8.50 -4.55
CA ILE A 65 -17.48 -7.55 -3.54
C ILE A 65 -17.27 -8.21 -2.17
N ASN A 66 -16.87 -7.46 -1.14
CA ASN A 66 -16.70 -8.00 0.21
C ASN A 66 -18.03 -8.54 0.75
N SER A 67 -17.99 -9.64 1.50
CA SER A 67 -19.15 -10.25 2.16
C SER A 67 -19.41 -9.65 3.55
N ARG A 68 -18.34 -9.30 4.27
CA ARG A 68 -18.37 -8.80 5.64
C ARG A 68 -17.07 -8.09 6.00
N GLN A 69 -16.97 -7.62 7.25
CA GLN A 69 -15.76 -7.09 7.87
C GLN A 69 -15.52 -7.77 9.21
N PHE A 70 -14.28 -7.71 9.71
CA PHE A 70 -13.95 -8.04 11.10
C PHE A 70 -13.75 -6.77 11.92
N LEU A 71 -12.78 -5.93 11.54
CA LEU A 71 -12.59 -4.58 12.09
C LEU A 71 -12.97 -3.52 11.04
N SER A 72 -13.10 -2.26 11.45
CA SER A 72 -13.54 -1.19 10.53
C SER A 72 -12.56 -0.91 9.40
N HIS A 73 -11.29 -1.30 9.55
CA HIS A 73 -10.22 -1.08 8.58
C HIS A 73 -9.89 -2.32 7.74
N ASP A 74 -10.64 -3.42 7.84
CA ASP A 74 -10.46 -4.61 7.00
C ASP A 74 -11.71 -4.96 6.18
N LEU A 75 -11.53 -5.75 5.13
CA LEU A 75 -12.60 -6.27 4.28
C LEU A 75 -12.41 -7.78 4.09
N ILE A 76 -13.50 -8.54 4.15
CA ILE A 76 -13.50 -10.00 3.93
C ILE A 76 -14.21 -10.30 2.62
N PHE A 77 -13.52 -10.96 1.70
CA PHE A 77 -14.00 -11.30 0.37
C PHE A 77 -14.25 -12.81 0.23
N PRO A 78 -15.33 -13.23 -0.44
CA PRO A 78 -15.60 -14.63 -0.75
C PRO A 78 -14.76 -15.09 -1.96
N ILE A 79 -13.46 -15.30 -1.74
CA ILE A 79 -12.51 -15.77 -2.75
C ILE A 79 -12.03 -17.17 -2.33
N GLU A 80 -12.10 -18.11 -3.27
CA GLU A 80 -11.49 -19.43 -3.10
C GLU A 80 -9.97 -19.36 -3.30
N TYR A 81 -9.21 -19.78 -2.30
CA TYR A 81 -7.77 -19.96 -2.38
C TYR A 81 -7.38 -21.28 -1.70
N LYS A 82 -7.00 -22.28 -2.50
CA LYS A 82 -6.75 -23.66 -2.02
C LYS A 82 -7.99 -24.19 -1.28
N SER A 83 -7.91 -24.38 0.05
CA SER A 83 -9.01 -24.85 0.91
C SER A 83 -9.70 -23.73 1.69
N TYR A 84 -9.34 -22.46 1.45
CA TYR A 84 -9.96 -21.30 2.08
C TYR A 84 -11.04 -20.74 1.16
N ASN A 85 -12.18 -20.38 1.75
CA ASN A 85 -13.36 -19.87 1.02
C ASN A 85 -13.56 -18.35 1.19
N GLU A 86 -12.81 -17.74 2.11
CA GLU A 86 -12.83 -16.31 2.35
C GLU A 86 -11.41 -15.81 2.59
N VAL A 87 -11.14 -14.57 2.20
CA VAL A 87 -9.87 -13.88 2.42
C VAL A 87 -10.14 -12.55 3.11
N LYS A 88 -9.50 -12.32 4.26
CA LYS A 88 -9.45 -11.00 4.90
C LYS A 88 -8.28 -10.21 4.31
N THR A 89 -8.54 -9.03 3.76
CA THR A 89 -7.50 -8.05 3.46
C THR A 89 -7.58 -6.92 4.48
N GLU A 90 -6.44 -6.63 5.11
CA GLU A 90 -6.31 -5.54 6.07
C GLU A 90 -5.77 -4.30 5.36
N LEU A 91 -6.40 -3.15 5.59
CA LEU A 91 -6.00 -1.87 5.03
C LEU A 91 -5.45 -0.98 6.14
N GLU A 92 -4.62 -0.01 5.78
CA GLU A 92 -3.92 0.86 6.74
C GLU A 92 -4.88 1.61 7.68
N ASN A 93 -6.07 1.97 7.18
CA ASN A 93 -7.04 2.73 7.94
C ASN A 93 -8.48 2.51 7.45
N THR A 94 -9.44 2.95 8.26
CA THR A 94 -10.88 2.85 7.98
C THR A 94 -11.31 3.61 6.72
N GLU A 95 -10.68 4.74 6.40
CA GLU A 95 -10.99 5.50 5.18
C GLU A 95 -10.71 4.67 3.93
N LEU A 96 -9.54 4.00 3.90
CA LEU A 96 -9.15 3.16 2.78
C LEU A 96 -10.06 1.93 2.66
N ALA A 97 -10.47 1.31 3.77
CA ALA A 97 -11.46 0.24 3.74
C ALA A 97 -12.81 0.71 3.17
N ASN A 98 -13.30 1.88 3.61
CA ASN A 98 -14.54 2.48 3.11
C ASN A 98 -14.47 2.84 1.63
N ASN A 99 -13.28 3.14 1.09
CA ASN A 99 -13.09 3.40 -0.33
C ASN A 99 -13.40 2.19 -1.21
N TYR A 100 -13.26 0.96 -0.71
CA TYR A 100 -13.50 -0.27 -1.48
C TYR A 100 -14.71 -1.08 -0.99
N LYS A 101 -15.21 -0.79 0.21
CA LYS A 101 -16.38 -1.45 0.78
C LYS A 101 -17.59 -1.36 -0.16
N ASP A 102 -18.25 -2.50 -0.35
CA ASP A 102 -19.45 -2.71 -1.16
C ASP A 102 -19.25 -2.35 -2.65
N LYS A 103 -18.00 -2.23 -3.10
CA LYS A 103 -17.64 -1.98 -4.50
C LYS A 103 -17.09 -3.25 -5.16
N LYS A 104 -17.28 -3.32 -6.47
CA LYS A 104 -16.69 -4.34 -7.33
C LYS A 104 -15.20 -4.03 -7.53
N VAL A 105 -14.33 -4.91 -7.07
CA VAL A 105 -12.87 -4.74 -7.14
C VAL A 105 -12.18 -6.01 -7.64
N ASP A 106 -10.98 -5.85 -8.18
CA ASP A 106 -10.06 -6.96 -8.40
C ASP A 106 -9.11 -7.06 -7.21
N ILE A 107 -8.86 -8.28 -6.74
CA ILE A 107 -7.95 -8.60 -5.64
C ILE A 107 -6.75 -9.33 -6.22
N PHE A 108 -5.55 -8.87 -5.86
CA PHE A 108 -4.29 -9.54 -6.12
C PHE A 108 -3.38 -9.33 -4.91
N GLY A 109 -2.86 -10.39 -4.31
CA GLY A 109 -2.03 -10.23 -3.11
C GLY A 109 -1.36 -11.50 -2.62
N VAL A 110 -0.48 -11.33 -1.64
CA VAL A 110 0.26 -12.41 -0.98
C VAL A 110 -0.51 -12.85 0.27
N PRO A 111 -1.09 -14.06 0.30
CA PRO A 111 -1.76 -14.58 1.48
C PRO A 111 -0.75 -15.04 2.54
N TYR A 112 -1.18 -15.01 3.80
CA TYR A 112 -0.48 -15.65 4.92
C TYR A 112 -1.49 -16.44 5.78
N PHE A 113 -0.99 -17.38 6.58
CA PHE A 113 -1.77 -18.34 7.36
C PHE A 113 -1.22 -18.51 8.78
#